data_AF-A0A536U0V5-F1
#
_entry.id   AF-A0A536U0V5-F1
#
_cell.length_a   1.000
_cell.length_b   1.000
_cell.length_c   1.000
_cell.angle_alpha   90.00
_cell.angle_beta   90.00
_cell.angle_gamma   90.00
#
_symmetry.space_group_name_H-M   'P 1'
#
loop_
_entity.id
_entity.type
_entity.pdbx_description
1 polymer ?
#
loop_
_entity_poly.entity_id
_entity_poly.type
_entity_poly.pdbx_seq_one_letter_code
_entity_poly.pdbx_strand_id
1 'polypeptide(L)'
;MKVTSSTETLGATIEGLDLAKPLSQGEFDLVLRVLGERGVVRFPRQKLTGRQLADFSARFGKLEVNVANAFQEAGVPEVMILSNIVENGKPIGLADAGQDWHTDMSYSSTIALANVLYGIKIPKRGG
;
A
#
# COMPACT_ATOMS: atom_id res chain seq x y z
N MET A 1 -4.89 -11.79 -16.94
CA MET A 1 -5.40 -11.13 -15.72
C MET A 1 -6.59 -11.92 -15.17
N LYS A 2 -6.66 -12.17 -13.86
CA LYS A 2 -7.74 -12.93 -13.19
C LYS A 2 -8.13 -12.25 -11.88
N VAL A 3 -9.43 -12.06 -11.65
CA VAL A 3 -9.97 -11.52 -10.40
C VAL A 3 -10.64 -12.66 -9.62
N THR A 4 -10.29 -12.81 -8.36
CA THR A 4 -10.90 -13.79 -7.44
C THR A 4 -11.37 -13.07 -6.19
N SER A 5 -12.68 -12.96 -6.00
CA SER A 5 -13.25 -12.37 -4.78
C SER A 5 -13.15 -13.33 -3.60
N SER A 6 -13.06 -12.77 -2.39
CA SER A 6 -13.27 -13.51 -1.15
C SER A 6 -14.68 -14.12 -1.13
N THR A 7 -14.87 -15.18 -0.33
CA THR A 7 -16.21 -15.70 -0.01
C THR A 7 -17.00 -14.75 0.88
N GLU A 8 -16.30 -13.85 1.56
CA GLU A 8 -16.87 -12.82 2.42
C GLU A 8 -17.18 -11.51 1.67
N THR A 9 -17.79 -10.55 2.36
CA THR A 9 -18.18 -9.24 1.80
C THR A 9 -16.97 -8.45 1.27
N LEU A 10 -15.84 -8.50 1.97
CA LEU A 10 -14.63 -7.73 1.63
C LEU A 10 -13.52 -8.61 1.04
N GLY A 11 -12.68 -7.97 0.24
CA GLY A 11 -11.45 -8.56 -0.29
C GLY A 11 -11.56 -9.17 -1.69
N ALA A 12 -10.59 -8.86 -2.52
CA ALA A 12 -10.35 -9.57 -3.79
C ALA A 12 -8.85 -9.72 -4.07
N THR A 13 -8.50 -10.78 -4.80
CA THR A 13 -7.15 -10.99 -5.35
C THR A 13 -7.17 -10.73 -6.85
N ILE A 14 -6.26 -9.88 -7.33
CA ILE A 14 -6.04 -9.66 -8.77
C ILE A 14 -4.69 -10.25 -9.16
N GLU A 15 -4.72 -11.23 -10.06
CA GLU A 15 -3.54 -11.92 -10.58
C GLU A 15 -3.26 -11.54 -12.04
N GLY A 16 -1.98 -11.61 -12.43
CA GLY A 16 -1.55 -11.35 -13.80
C GLY A 16 -1.39 -9.86 -14.14
N LEU A 17 -1.30 -8.99 -13.12
CA LEU A 17 -0.79 -7.63 -13.25
C LEU A 17 0.63 -7.56 -12.69
N ASP A 18 1.47 -6.77 -13.35
CA ASP A 18 2.82 -6.43 -12.93
C ASP A 18 2.85 -4.94 -12.58
N LEU A 19 2.74 -4.62 -11.29
CA LEU A 19 2.65 -3.24 -10.81
C LEU A 19 3.97 -2.48 -10.93
N ALA A 20 5.06 -3.17 -11.31
CA ALA A 20 6.35 -2.56 -11.62
C ALA A 20 6.34 -1.80 -12.97
N LYS A 21 5.24 -1.92 -13.73
CA LYS A 21 5.06 -1.32 -15.06
C LYS A 21 3.79 -0.46 -15.08
N PRO A 22 3.73 0.55 -15.97
CA PRO A 22 2.50 1.31 -16.18
C PRO A 22 1.34 0.40 -16.58
N LEU A 23 0.25 0.47 -15.82
CA LEU A 23 -1.01 -0.16 -16.20
C LEU A 23 -1.71 0.66 -17.28
N SER A 24 -2.30 -0.02 -18.26
CA SER A 24 -3.25 0.60 -19.18
C SER A 24 -4.43 1.21 -18.42
N GLN A 25 -5.18 2.11 -19.07
CA GLN A 25 -6.35 2.73 -18.44
C GLN A 25 -7.39 1.67 -18.03
N GLY A 26 -7.68 0.70 -18.90
CA GLY A 26 -8.65 -0.35 -18.61
C GLY A 26 -8.25 -1.28 -17.47
N GLU A 27 -6.95 -1.57 -17.30
CA GLU A 27 -6.45 -2.33 -16.14
C GLU A 27 -6.62 -1.54 -14.84
N PHE A 28 -6.33 -0.24 -14.85
CA PHE A 28 -6.51 0.61 -13.68
C PHE A 28 -7.99 0.81 -13.32
N ASP A 29 -8.86 1.02 -14.31
CA ASP A 29 -10.30 1.14 -14.10
C ASP A 29 -10.88 -0.13 -13.46
N LEU A 30 -10.38 -1.31 -13.86
CA LEU A 30 -10.72 -2.56 -13.21
C LEU A 30 -10.26 -2.59 -11.76
N VAL A 31 -9.01 -2.19 -11.48
CA VAL A 31 -8.48 -2.13 -10.11
C VAL A 31 -9.33 -1.21 -9.24
N LEU A 32 -9.65 -0.01 -9.72
CA LEU A 32 -10.44 0.97 -9.00
C LEU A 32 -11.87 0.47 -8.73
N ARG A 33 -12.51 -0.15 -9.73
CA ARG A 33 -13.84 -0.76 -9.57
C ARG A 33 -13.82 -1.88 -8.53
N VAL A 34 -12.87 -2.80 -8.63
CA VAL A 34 -12.77 -3.93 -7.68
C VAL A 34 -12.48 -3.42 -6.26
N LEU A 35 -11.64 -2.39 -6.12
CA LEU A 35 -11.40 -1.73 -4.83
C LEU A 35 -12.69 -1.14 -4.27
N GLY A 36 -13.46 -0.38 -5.06
CA GLY A 36 -14.74 0.18 -4.63
C GLY A 36 -15.79 -0.86 -4.25
N GLU A 37 -15.84 -2.00 -4.95
CA GLU A 37 -16.78 -3.09 -4.67
C GLU A 37 -16.38 -3.96 -3.47
N ARG A 38 -15.08 -4.05 -3.16
CA ARG A 38 -14.55 -5.06 -2.22
C ARG A 38 -13.79 -4.48 -1.03
N GLY A 39 -13.55 -3.17 -1.00
CA GLY A 39 -12.84 -2.46 0.06
C GLY A 39 -11.33 -2.74 0.14
N VAL A 40 -10.87 -3.95 -0.19
CA VAL A 40 -9.45 -4.36 -0.14
C VAL A 40 -9.10 -5.17 -1.37
N VAL A 41 -7.95 -4.87 -1.99
CA VAL A 41 -7.41 -5.61 -3.13
C VAL A 41 -6.00 -6.08 -2.86
N ARG A 42 -5.75 -7.36 -3.10
CA ARG A 42 -4.43 -8.00 -2.98
C ARG A 42 -3.85 -8.30 -4.36
N PHE A 43 -2.60 -7.88 -4.55
CA PHE A 43 -1.80 -8.21 -5.72
C PHE A 43 -0.66 -9.18 -5.30
N PRO A 44 -0.75 -10.48 -5.61
CA PRO A 44 0.28 -11.43 -5.23
C PRO A 44 1.51 -11.31 -6.14
N ARG A 45 2.66 -11.76 -5.62
CA ARG A 45 3.91 -11.96 -6.39
C ARG A 45 4.47 -10.69 -7.04
N GLN A 46 4.27 -9.54 -6.40
CA GLN A 46 4.87 -8.28 -6.84
C GLN A 46 6.32 -8.17 -6.36
N LYS A 47 7.15 -7.51 -7.16
CA LYS A 47 8.50 -7.09 -6.81
C LYS A 47 8.67 -5.64 -7.22
N LEU A 48 8.52 -4.73 -6.27
CA LEU A 48 8.50 -3.29 -6.50
C LEU A 48 9.70 -2.64 -5.82
N THR A 49 10.30 -1.66 -6.49
CA THR A 49 11.10 -0.62 -5.82
C THR A 49 10.16 0.37 -5.12
N GLY A 50 10.67 1.18 -4.20
CA GLY A 50 9.87 2.25 -3.61
C GLY A 50 9.33 3.26 -4.63
N ARG A 51 10.11 3.58 -5.68
CA ARG A 51 9.63 4.43 -6.78
C ARG A 51 8.46 3.79 -7.52
N GLN A 52 8.54 2.50 -7.85
CA GLN A 52 7.43 1.79 -8.53
C GLN A 52 6.18 1.68 -7.66
N LEU A 53 6.35 1.50 -6.34
CA LEU A 53 5.24 1.56 -5.39
C LEU A 53 4.56 2.93 -5.41
N ALA A 54 5.33 4.02 -5.38
CA ALA A 54 4.81 5.37 -5.48
C ALA A 54 4.11 5.61 -6.83
N ASP A 55 4.71 5.20 -7.95
CA ASP A 55 4.16 5.39 -9.29
C ASP A 55 2.80 4.68 -9.46
N PHE A 56 2.66 3.45 -8.93
CA PHE A 56 1.37 2.75 -8.90
C PHE A 56 0.37 3.47 -7.99
N SER A 57 0.79 3.89 -6.80
CA SER A 57 -0.08 4.55 -5.82
C SER A 57 -0.59 5.91 -6.32
N ALA A 58 0.23 6.64 -7.08
CA ALA A 58 -0.13 7.94 -7.67
C ALA A 58 -1.27 7.85 -8.71
N ARG A 59 -1.61 6.64 -9.17
CA ARG A 59 -2.79 6.43 -10.03
C ARG A 59 -4.10 6.70 -9.30
N PHE A 60 -4.13 6.61 -7.97
CA PHE A 60 -5.30 6.87 -7.15
C PHE A 60 -5.46 8.37 -6.79
N GLY A 61 -4.46 9.21 -7.05
CA GLY A 61 -4.49 10.63 -6.76
C GLY A 61 -3.14 11.18 -6.34
N LYS A 62 -3.16 12.39 -5.77
CA LYS A 62 -1.96 13.00 -5.18
C LYS A 62 -1.52 12.19 -3.97
N LEU A 63 -0.24 11.85 -3.91
CA LEU A 63 0.35 11.19 -2.76
C LEU A 63 0.61 12.19 -1.63
N GLU A 64 0.29 11.78 -0.42
CA GLU A 64 0.57 12.53 0.80
C GLU A 64 1.94 12.13 1.35
N VAL A 65 2.74 13.12 1.73
CA VAL A 65 4.00 12.89 2.44
C VAL A 65 3.67 12.91 3.93
N ASN A 66 3.96 11.80 4.62
CA ASN A 66 3.61 11.65 6.03
C ASN A 66 4.26 12.76 6.89
N VAL A 67 3.45 13.40 7.73
CA VAL A 67 3.86 14.55 8.56
C VAL A 67 5.00 14.25 9.54
N ALA A 68 5.18 12.99 9.94
CA ALA A 68 6.28 12.60 10.81
C ALA A 68 7.64 12.80 10.13
N ASN A 69 7.68 12.86 8.78
CA ASN A 69 8.89 13.09 7.96
C ASN A 69 10.10 12.25 8.39
N ALA A 70 9.84 11.05 8.91
CA ALA A 70 10.83 10.10 9.38
C ALA A 70 10.61 8.76 8.69
N PHE A 71 11.67 7.97 8.54
CA PHE A 71 11.62 6.64 7.93
C PHE A 71 11.02 6.61 6.53
N GLN A 72 11.38 7.58 5.69
CA GLN A 72 11.00 7.57 4.27
C GLN A 72 11.96 6.70 3.47
N GLU A 73 11.45 6.11 2.40
CA GLU A 73 12.29 5.47 1.40
C GLU A 73 13.24 6.50 0.78
N ALA A 74 14.52 6.12 0.64
CA ALA A 74 15.54 7.01 0.13
C ALA A 74 15.18 7.54 -1.27
N GLY A 75 14.99 8.85 -1.38
CA GLY A 75 14.63 9.52 -2.64
C GLY A 75 13.16 9.38 -3.05
N VAL A 76 12.30 8.79 -2.22
CA VAL A 76 10.85 8.64 -2.47
C VAL A 76 10.08 9.03 -1.19
N PRO A 77 9.98 10.34 -0.88
CA PRO A 77 9.43 10.82 0.39
C PRO A 77 7.96 10.44 0.63
N GLU A 78 7.22 10.13 -0.44
CA GLU A 78 5.84 9.66 -0.38
C GLU A 78 5.71 8.23 0.18
N VAL A 79 6.81 7.48 0.22
CA VAL A 79 6.83 6.10 0.72
C VAL A 79 7.41 6.08 2.14
N MET A 80 6.55 5.75 3.10
CA MET A 80 6.92 5.56 4.50
C MET A 80 7.27 4.09 4.78
N ILE A 81 8.31 3.86 5.57
CA ILE A 81 8.76 2.54 6.01
C ILE A 81 8.17 2.22 7.37
N LEU A 82 7.26 1.24 7.39
CA LEU A 82 6.74 0.64 8.61
C LEU A 82 7.56 -0.61 8.93
N SER A 83 8.28 -0.58 10.06
CA SER A 83 9.11 -1.70 10.47
C SER A 83 9.44 -1.65 11.96
N ASN A 84 9.33 -2.81 12.61
CA ASN A 84 9.83 -3.05 13.96
C ASN A 84 11.27 -3.60 13.96
N ILE A 85 11.94 -3.67 12.80
CA ILE A 85 13.30 -4.20 12.70
C ILE A 85 14.30 -3.12 13.13
N VAL A 86 15.27 -3.56 13.94
CA VAL A 86 16.43 -2.76 14.35
C VAL A 86 17.68 -3.38 13.73
N GLU A 87 18.40 -2.60 12.93
CA GLU A 87 19.68 -2.99 12.34
C GLU A 87 20.80 -2.10 12.90
N ASN A 88 21.87 -2.71 13.41
CA ASN A 88 23.01 -2.00 14.00
C ASN A 88 22.61 -0.99 15.10
N GLY A 89 21.62 -1.35 15.91
CA GLY A 89 21.09 -0.50 16.99
C GLY A 89 20.21 0.66 16.51
N LYS A 90 19.86 0.75 15.23
CA LYS A 90 18.99 1.78 14.67
C LYS A 90 17.71 1.17 14.07
N PRO A 91 16.52 1.72 14.38
CA PRO A 91 15.29 1.30 13.72
C PRO A 91 15.38 1.63 12.22
N ILE A 92 14.86 0.74 11.37
CA ILE A 92 14.79 0.98 9.93
C ILE A 92 13.44 1.54 9.48
N GLY A 93 12.46 1.59 10.39
CA GLY A 93 11.10 2.04 10.14
C GLY A 93 10.40 2.51 11.42
N LEU A 94 9.19 3.02 11.25
CA LEU A 94 8.30 3.29 12.38
C LEU A 94 7.71 1.97 12.88
N ALA A 95 8.00 1.60 14.13
CA ALA A 95 7.56 0.34 14.72
C ALA A 95 6.11 0.39 15.24
N ASP A 96 5.66 1.58 15.65
CA ASP A 96 4.40 1.80 16.35
C ASP A 96 3.44 2.62 15.46
N ALA A 97 3.14 2.07 14.28
CA ALA A 97 2.15 2.65 13.38
C ALA A 97 0.90 1.75 13.35
N GLY A 98 -0.27 2.36 13.49
CA GLY A 98 -1.56 1.72 13.26
C GLY A 98 -1.94 0.59 14.22
N GLN A 99 -1.50 0.66 15.48
CA GLN A 99 -1.81 -0.37 16.49
C GLN A 99 -3.27 -0.37 16.95
N ASP A 100 -3.95 0.77 16.86
CA ASP A 100 -5.37 0.92 17.18
C ASP A 100 -6.24 0.97 15.91
N TRP A 101 -7.54 0.72 16.06
CA TRP A 101 -8.50 0.91 14.97
C TRP A 101 -8.54 2.38 14.53
N HIS A 102 -8.25 2.62 13.26
CA HIS A 102 -8.26 3.96 12.69
C HIS A 102 -8.59 3.93 11.20
N THR A 103 -8.85 5.11 10.64
CA THR A 103 -8.82 5.37 9.21
C THR A 103 -7.73 6.40 8.97
N ASP A 104 -6.76 6.08 8.11
CA ASP A 104 -5.67 7.01 7.83
C ASP A 104 -6.21 8.35 7.33
N MET A 105 -5.55 9.41 7.77
CA MET A 105 -5.89 10.79 7.41
C MET A 105 -7.33 11.19 7.80
N SER A 106 -8.01 10.49 8.72
CA SER A 106 -9.36 10.88 9.17
C SER A 106 -9.40 12.24 9.88
N TYR A 107 -8.24 12.76 10.30
CA TYR A 107 -8.08 14.10 10.87
C TYR A 107 -7.91 15.20 9.82
N SER A 108 -7.71 14.85 8.54
CA SER A 108 -7.51 15.80 7.44
C SER A 108 -8.86 16.27 6.89
N SER A 109 -8.92 17.50 6.37
CA SER A 109 -10.09 18.00 5.65
C SER A 109 -10.36 17.21 4.38
N THR A 110 -9.30 16.81 3.68
CA THR A 110 -9.35 15.87 2.56
C THR A 110 -8.88 14.51 3.07
N ILE A 111 -9.81 13.55 3.15
CA ILE A 111 -9.53 12.18 3.58
C ILE A 111 -8.85 11.40 2.45
N ALA A 112 -7.97 10.47 2.79
CA ALA A 112 -7.31 9.60 1.82
C ALA A 112 -8.32 8.67 1.12
N LEU A 113 -8.21 8.55 -0.21
CA LEU A 113 -9.05 7.63 -1.00
C LEU A 113 -8.64 6.17 -0.79
N ALA A 114 -7.33 5.90 -0.77
CA ALA A 114 -6.79 4.56 -0.71
C ALA A 114 -5.40 4.58 -0.05
N ASN A 115 -5.08 3.49 0.64
CA ASN A 115 -3.74 3.19 1.10
C ASN A 115 -3.18 2.00 0.33
N VAL A 116 -1.87 2.06 0.04
CA VAL A 116 -1.17 0.96 -0.62
C VAL A 116 -0.04 0.48 0.29
N LEU A 117 -0.19 -0.75 0.79
CA LEU A 117 0.83 -1.38 1.64
C LEU A 117 1.56 -2.47 0.85
N TYR A 118 2.90 -2.43 0.87
CA TYR A 118 3.75 -3.40 0.21
C TYR A 118 4.62 -4.15 1.21
N GLY A 119 4.37 -5.46 1.33
CA GLY A 119 5.03 -6.32 2.31
C GLY A 119 6.45 -6.73 1.91
N ILE A 120 7.45 -6.35 2.74
CA ILE A 120 8.87 -6.68 2.52
C ILE A 120 9.33 -7.87 3.35
N LYS A 121 9.18 -7.79 4.68
CA LYS A 121 9.47 -8.87 5.64
C LYS A 121 8.24 -9.09 6.50
N ILE A 122 7.57 -10.22 6.31
CA ILE A 122 6.28 -10.52 6.96
C ILE A 122 6.47 -11.54 8.07
N PRO A 123 6.01 -11.29 9.30
CA PRO A 123 6.11 -12.25 10.38
C PRO A 123 5.23 -13.48 10.09
N LYS A 124 5.66 -14.65 10.52
CA LYS A 124 4.87 -15.89 10.34
C LYS A 124 3.62 -15.95 11.23
N ARG A 125 3.57 -15.12 12.28
CA ARG A 125 2.50 -15.04 13.30
C ARG A 125 2.46 -13.63 13.89
N GLY A 126 1.32 -13.23 14.44
CA GLY A 126 1.20 -12.00 15.24
C GLY A 126 0.60 -10.82 14.52
N GLY A 127 0.78 -10.71 13.20
CA GLY A 127 0.19 -9.65 12.38
C GLY A 127 0.74 -8.29 12.75
#